data_AF-A0A7W1CYB7-F1
#
_entry.id   AF-A0A7W1CYB7-F1
#
_cell.length_a   1.000
_cell.length_b   1.000
_cell.length_c   1.000
_cell.angle_alpha   90.00
_cell.angle_beta   90.00
_cell.angle_gamma   90.00
#
_symmetry.space_group_name_H-M   'P 1'
#
loop_
_entity.id
_entity.type
_entity.pdbx_description
1 polymer ?
#
loop_
_entity_poly.entity_id
_entity_poly.type
_entity_poly.pdbx_seq_one_letter_code
_entity_poly.pdbx_strand_id
1 'polypeptide(L)'
;MHIQNRCSECALERIRAYRQTEPYRRALRKRAVWVEPLFAEAKEWHGSRRFRLRRLERVNAEALMIASGQNVKRLLAFGSKGPRRPAQAAALRRPEAGRPGFHEIRKHRGRCPWDPTESLFQHAVPFHVLR
;
A
#
# COMPACT_ATOMS: atom_id res chain seq x y z
N MET A 1 -7.59 -24.01 33.07
CA MET A 1 -7.70 -22.94 32.05
C MET A 1 -7.13 -23.45 30.71
N HIS A 2 -7.94 -24.06 29.84
CA HIS A 2 -7.47 -24.62 28.55
C HIS A 2 -8.51 -24.43 27.43
N ILE A 3 -8.81 -23.19 27.04
CA ILE A 3 -9.84 -22.94 26.00
C ILE A 3 -9.34 -22.15 24.78
N GLN A 4 -8.13 -21.58 24.78
CA GLN A 4 -7.66 -20.81 23.62
C GLN A 4 -6.83 -21.57 22.57
N ASN A 5 -6.43 -22.83 22.82
CA ASN A 5 -5.44 -23.50 21.96
C ASN A 5 -6.01 -24.25 20.75
N ARG A 6 -7.31 -24.57 20.74
CA ARG A 6 -7.93 -25.39 19.68
C ARG A 6 -8.16 -24.59 18.38
N CYS A 7 -8.46 -23.30 18.48
CA CYS A 7 -8.74 -22.45 17.32
C CYS A 7 -7.47 -22.03 16.58
N SER A 8 -6.36 -21.82 17.31
CA SER A 8 -5.06 -21.52 16.73
C SER A 8 -4.52 -22.70 15.91
N GLU A 9 -4.65 -23.93 16.39
CA GLU A 9 -4.19 -25.12 15.66
C GLU A 9 -4.92 -25.30 14.32
N CYS A 10 -6.25 -25.20 14.31
CA CYS A 10 -7.03 -25.28 13.07
C CYS A 10 -6.68 -24.16 12.07
N ALA A 11 -6.42 -22.94 12.55
CA ALA A 11 -5.97 -21.84 11.69
C ALA A 11 -4.58 -22.12 11.10
N LEU A 12 -3.66 -22.66 11.90
CA LEU A 12 -2.31 -23.02 11.46
C LEU A 12 -2.36 -24.15 10.42
N GLU A 13 -3.20 -25.18 10.61
CA GLU A 13 -3.40 -26.25 9.64
C GLU A 13 -3.94 -25.73 8.31
N ARG A 14 -4.93 -24.82 8.34
CA ARG A 14 -5.44 -24.17 7.13
C ARG A 14 -4.36 -23.37 6.40
N ILE A 15 -3.52 -22.63 7.13
CA ILE A 15 -2.40 -21.89 6.55
C ILE A 15 -1.37 -22.86 5.93
N ARG A 16 -1.08 -23.99 6.59
CA ARG A 16 -0.18 -25.03 6.07
C ARG A 16 -0.72 -25.66 4.79
N ALA A 17 -2.00 -26.00 4.74
CA ALA A 17 -2.66 -26.52 3.55
C ALA A 17 -2.63 -25.49 2.40
N TYR A 18 -2.98 -24.24 2.69
CA TYR A 18 -2.96 -23.16 1.70
C TYR A 18 -1.54 -22.89 1.15
N ARG A 19 -0.51 -23.09 1.97
CA ARG A 19 0.90 -22.92 1.57
C ARG A 19 1.35 -23.86 0.45
N GLN A 20 0.68 -25.00 0.30
CA GLN A 20 0.97 -25.95 -0.77
C GLN A 20 0.34 -25.57 -2.12
N THR A 21 -0.57 -24.60 -2.14
CA THR A 21 -1.25 -24.16 -3.35
C THR A 21 -0.36 -23.25 -4.22
N GLU A 22 -0.48 -23.35 -5.54
CA GLU A 22 0.28 -22.47 -6.46
C GLU A 22 -0.05 -20.97 -6.32
N PRO A 23 -1.30 -20.55 -6.10
CA PRO A 23 -1.60 -19.15 -5.80
C PRO A 23 -0.80 -18.59 -4.61
N TYR A 24 -0.65 -19.38 -3.54
CA TYR A 24 0.15 -18.99 -2.39
C TYR A 24 1.64 -18.89 -2.72
N ARG A 25 2.18 -19.89 -3.45
CA ARG A 25 3.58 -19.86 -3.91
C ARG A 25 3.87 -18.65 -4.80
N ARG A 26 2.93 -18.26 -5.67
CA ARG A 26 3.03 -17.04 -6.48
C ARG A 26 2.99 -15.78 -5.62
N ALA A 27 2.13 -15.74 -4.59
CA ALA A 27 2.09 -14.63 -3.64
C ALA A 27 3.40 -14.49 -2.84
N LEU A 28 4.00 -15.60 -2.41
CA LEU A 28 5.32 -15.59 -1.75
C LEU A 28 6.43 -15.07 -2.67
N ARG A 29 6.47 -15.48 -3.94
CA ARG A 29 7.42 -14.96 -4.92
C ARG A 29 7.30 -13.44 -5.09
N LYS A 30 6.06 -12.92 -5.15
CA LYS A 30 5.82 -11.46 -5.16
C LYS A 30 6.28 -10.79 -3.85
N ARG A 31 6.01 -11.41 -2.70
CA ARG A 31 6.42 -10.89 -1.39
C ARG A 31 7.95 -10.69 -1.30
N ALA A 32 8.72 -11.64 -1.78
CA ALA A 32 10.19 -11.57 -1.80
C ALA A 32 10.71 -10.37 -2.61
N VAL A 33 10.01 -9.97 -3.67
CA VAL A 33 10.43 -8.86 -4.55
C VAL A 33 9.98 -7.51 -4.01
N TRP A 34 8.77 -7.42 -3.44
CA TRP A 34 8.16 -6.13 -3.13
C TRP A 34 8.14 -5.81 -1.63
N VAL A 35 7.79 -6.80 -0.81
CA VAL A 35 7.54 -6.60 0.62
C VAL A 35 8.82 -6.73 1.42
N GLU A 36 9.58 -7.80 1.21
CA GLU A 36 10.80 -8.06 2.00
C GLU A 36 11.85 -6.96 1.83
N PRO A 37 12.11 -6.42 0.62
CA PRO A 37 13.04 -5.31 0.46
C PRO A 37 12.55 -4.02 1.13
N LEU A 38 11.23 -3.77 1.15
CA LEU A 38 10.64 -2.62 1.83
C LEU A 38 10.87 -2.68 3.34
N PHE A 39 10.68 -3.86 3.94
CA PHE A 39 10.96 -4.07 5.36
C PHE A 39 12.46 -4.09 5.67
N ALA A 40 13.30 -4.64 4.79
CA ALA A 40 14.75 -4.59 4.94
C ALA A 40 15.24 -3.13 4.94
N GLU A 41 14.76 -2.33 3.99
CA GLU A 41 15.07 -0.91 3.92
C GLU A 41 14.64 -0.16 5.20
N ALA A 42 13.44 -0.42 5.71
CA ALA A 42 12.96 0.18 6.95
C ALA A 42 13.88 -0.14 8.14
N LYS A 43 14.36 -1.38 8.20
CA LYS A 43 15.21 -1.86 9.29
C LYS A 43 16.61 -1.27 9.25
N GLU A 44 17.23 -1.23 8.07
CA GLU A 44 18.61 -0.74 7.92
C GLU A 44 18.69 0.79 7.92
N TRP A 45 17.79 1.46 7.21
CA TRP A 45 17.94 2.90 6.90
C TRP A 45 16.98 3.80 7.68
N HIS A 46 15.86 3.27 8.18
CA HIS A 46 14.83 4.06 8.85
C HIS A 46 14.65 3.73 10.34
N GLY A 47 15.57 2.95 10.92
CA GLY A 47 15.62 2.71 12.36
C GLY A 47 14.52 1.79 12.90
N SER A 48 13.77 1.08 12.05
CA SER A 48 12.66 0.22 12.52
C SER A 48 13.11 -1.05 13.27
N ARG A 49 14.43 -1.28 13.40
CA ARG A 49 15.00 -2.34 14.26
C ARG A 49 14.77 -2.05 15.75
N ARG A 50 14.72 -0.78 16.16
CA ARG A 50 14.52 -0.37 17.55
C ARG A 50 13.69 0.91 17.58
N PHE A 51 12.49 0.82 18.14
CA PHE A 51 11.67 1.99 18.37
C PHE A 51 12.30 2.85 19.48
N ARG A 52 12.32 4.16 19.25
CA ARG A 52 12.84 5.14 20.21
C ARG A 52 11.81 5.46 21.28
N LEU A 53 10.53 5.45 20.91
CA LEU A 53 9.44 5.81 21.80
C LEU A 53 8.94 4.61 22.61
N ARG A 54 8.36 4.89 23.78
CA ARG A 54 7.72 3.88 24.66
C ARG A 54 6.21 4.08 24.69
N ARG A 55 5.49 2.99 24.98
CA ARG A 55 4.01 2.83 24.89
C ARG A 55 3.51 2.62 23.45
N LEU A 56 2.50 1.77 23.30
CA LEU A 56 2.00 1.28 22.01
C LEU A 56 1.59 2.42 21.06
N GLU A 57 0.86 3.40 21.56
CA GLU A 57 0.39 4.55 20.75
C GLU A 57 1.56 5.31 20.11
N ARG A 58 2.63 5.54 20.87
CA ARG A 58 3.80 6.29 20.40
C ARG A 58 4.64 5.46 19.42
N VAL A 59 4.77 4.16 19.68
CA VAL A 59 5.44 3.21 18.76
C VAL A 59 4.67 3.14 17.43
N ASN A 60 3.34 3.09 17.48
CA ASN A 60 2.50 3.10 16.27
C ASN A 60 2.69 4.40 15.48
N ALA A 61 2.78 5.55 16.15
CA ALA A 61 3.07 6.82 15.49
C ALA A 61 4.45 6.82 14.83
N GLU A 62 5.49 6.33 15.52
CA GLU A 62 6.84 6.20 14.97
C GLU A 62 6.87 5.29 13.73
N ALA A 63 6.22 4.12 13.81
CA ALA A 63 6.09 3.20 12.69
C ALA A 63 5.33 3.81 11.51
N LEU A 64 4.25 4.54 11.78
CA LEU A 64 3.46 5.23 10.76
C LEU A 64 4.28 6.30 10.04
N MET A 65 5.10 7.06 10.77
CA MET A 65 5.98 8.08 10.17
C MET A 65 7.05 7.46 9.27
N ILE A 66 7.67 6.35 9.70
CA ILE A 66 8.62 5.58 8.87
C ILE A 66 7.95 5.08 7.59
N ALA A 67 6.79 4.44 7.71
CA ALA A 67 6.04 3.92 6.57
C ALA A 67 5.61 5.04 5.60
N SER A 68 5.18 6.18 6.14
CA SER A 68 4.82 7.36 5.35
C SER A 68 6.01 7.89 4.56
N GLY A 69 7.18 8.01 5.19
CA GLY A 69 8.41 8.41 4.51
C GLY A 69 8.80 7.44 3.39
N GLN A 70 8.69 6.13 3.63
CA GLN A 70 8.93 5.11 2.61
C GLN A 70 7.94 5.18 1.44
N ASN A 71 6.67 5.47 1.70
CA ASN A 71 5.65 5.63 0.68
C ASN A 71 5.89 6.88 -0.17
N VAL A 72 6.20 8.02 0.46
CA VAL A 72 6.55 9.26 -0.24
C VAL A 72 7.78 9.07 -1.11
N LYS A 73 8.83 8.43 -0.59
CA LYS A 73 10.05 8.10 -1.36
C LYS A 73 9.72 7.34 -2.65
N ARG A 74 8.82 6.35 -2.57
CA ARG A 74 8.39 5.55 -3.73
C ARG A 74 7.54 6.35 -4.71
N LEU A 75 6.61 7.17 -4.20
CA LEU A 75 5.81 8.06 -5.05
C LEU A 75 6.70 9.03 -5.84
N LEU A 76 7.72 9.61 -5.20
CA LEU A 76 8.68 10.50 -5.86
C LEU A 76 9.55 9.76 -6.90
N ALA A 77 10.00 8.53 -6.58
CA ALA A 77 10.73 7.70 -7.53
C ALA A 77 9.88 7.31 -8.75
N PHE A 78 8.57 7.12 -8.56
CA PHE A 78 7.64 6.83 -9.66
C PHE A 78 7.28 8.09 -10.47
N GLY A 79 7.00 9.20 -9.77
CA GLY A 79 6.43 10.43 -10.33
C GLY A 79 7.42 11.44 -10.90
N SER A 80 8.72 11.29 -10.68
CA SER A 80 9.76 12.22 -11.17
C SER A 80 10.05 12.12 -12.68
N LYS A 81 9.31 11.30 -13.42
CA LYS A 81 9.35 11.28 -14.89
C LYS A 81 8.45 12.39 -15.42
N GLY A 82 8.98 13.62 -15.48
CA GLY A 82 8.34 14.70 -16.24
C GLY A 82 8.07 14.28 -17.69
N PRO A 83 7.18 14.97 -18.41
CA PRO A 83 6.89 14.68 -19.81
C PRO A 83 8.20 14.65 -20.61
N ARG A 84 8.58 13.46 -21.08
CA ARG A 84 9.88 13.22 -21.71
C ARG A 84 10.00 13.85 -23.10
N ARG A 85 8.88 14.36 -23.65
CA ARG A 85 8.79 14.94 -24.98
C ARG A 85 8.31 16.40 -24.89
N PRO A 86 8.91 17.34 -25.65
CA PRO A 86 8.51 18.75 -25.64
C PRO A 86 7.01 18.97 -25.86
N ALA A 87 6.38 18.16 -26.72
CA ALA A 87 4.94 18.23 -26.98
C ALA A 87 4.07 17.87 -25.77
N GLN A 88 4.47 16.88 -24.96
CA GLN A 88 3.76 16.52 -23.73
C GLN A 88 3.94 17.59 -22.66
N ALA A 89 5.12 18.22 -22.59
CA ALA A 89 5.38 19.35 -21.69
C ALA A 89 4.55 20.57 -22.07
N ALA A 90 4.42 20.86 -23.37
CA ALA A 90 3.57 21.93 -23.89
C ALA A 90 2.08 21.67 -23.61
N ALA A 91 1.60 20.43 -23.77
CA ALA A 91 0.21 20.06 -23.49
C ALA A 91 -0.16 20.10 -22.00
N LEU A 92 0.81 19.83 -21.12
CA LEU A 92 0.63 19.92 -19.66
C LEU A 92 0.88 21.32 -19.10
N ARG A 93 1.35 22.27 -19.93
CA ARG A 93 1.57 23.65 -19.50
C ARG A 93 0.20 24.25 -19.17
N ARG A 94 0.01 24.62 -17.90
CA ARG A 94 -1.21 25.32 -17.48
C ARG A 94 -1.33 26.57 -18.37
N PRO A 95 -2.48 26.80 -19.04
CA PRO A 95 -2.68 28.04 -19.77
C PRO A 95 -2.45 29.19 -18.77
N GLU A 96 -1.70 30.21 -19.18
CA GLU A 96 -1.43 31.38 -18.35
C GLU A 96 -2.74 32.14 -18.14
N ALA A 97 -3.54 31.63 -17.20
CA ALA A 97 -4.71 32.32 -16.71
C ALA A 97 -4.19 33.54 -15.96
N GLY A 98 -4.37 34.71 -16.57
CA GLY A 98 -4.32 35.98 -15.86
C GLY A 98 -5.03 35.81 -14.52
N ARG A 99 -4.34 36.18 -13.44
CA ARG A 99 -4.72 35.95 -12.04
C ARG A 99 -6.24 36.10 -11.84
N PRO A 100 -6.99 35.02 -11.55
CA PRO A 100 -8.33 35.16 -11.03
C PRO A 100 -8.21 35.44 -9.53
N GLY A 101 -8.82 36.54 -9.08
CA GLY A 101 -8.86 36.94 -7.69
C GLY A 101 -9.35 35.84 -6.76
N PHE A 102 -8.96 35.95 -5.50
CA PHE A 102 -9.35 35.08 -4.40
C PHE A 102 -10.86 35.19 -4.14
N HIS A 103 -11.72 34.60 -4.97
CA HIS A 103 -13.13 34.33 -4.64
C HIS A 103 -13.70 33.37 -5.68
N GLU A 104 -13.69 32.08 -5.38
CA GLU A 104 -14.77 31.14 -5.70
C GLU A 104 -14.46 29.80 -5.05
N ILE A 105 -14.95 29.62 -3.83
CA ILE A 105 -15.10 28.29 -3.21
C ILE A 105 -16.22 27.60 -4.00
N ARG A 106 -15.87 27.00 -5.13
CA ARG A 106 -16.79 26.18 -5.91
C ARG A 106 -17.06 24.89 -5.13
N LYS A 107 -18.19 24.88 -4.43
CA LYS A 107 -18.74 23.70 -3.76
C LYS A 107 -19.09 22.63 -4.80
N HIS A 108 -18.12 21.80 -5.19
CA HIS A 108 -18.43 20.49 -5.79
C HIS A 108 -18.55 19.45 -4.68
N ARG A 109 -19.71 19.46 -4.00
CA ARG A 109 -20.29 18.20 -3.50
C ARG A 109 -20.96 17.54 -4.70
N GLY A 110 -20.27 16.63 -5.35
CA GLY A 110 -20.81 15.88 -6.48
C GLY A 110 -19.95 14.67 -6.78
N ARG A 111 -20.40 13.51 -6.30
CA ARG A 111 -20.01 12.13 -6.64
C ARG A 111 -18.79 12.00 -7.55
N CYS A 112 -17.68 11.52 -7.01
CA CYS A 112 -16.78 10.70 -7.80
C CYS A 112 -17.51 9.39 -8.11
N PRO A 113 -17.69 8.97 -9.39
CA PRO A 113 -17.80 7.57 -9.70
C PRO A 113 -16.39 7.00 -9.50
N TRP A 114 -16.08 6.60 -8.27
CA TRP A 114 -14.98 5.68 -8.06
C TRP A 114 -15.50 4.34 -8.59
N ASP A 115 -15.19 4.03 -9.84
CA ASP A 115 -15.50 2.73 -10.42
C ASP A 115 -14.49 1.71 -9.86
N PRO A 116 -14.88 0.77 -8.97
CA PRO A 116 -13.95 -0.12 -8.28
C PRO A 116 -13.48 -1.29 -9.15
N THR A 117 -13.71 -1.24 -10.48
CA THR A 117 -13.71 -2.45 -11.31
C THR A 117 -12.44 -2.70 -12.12
N GLU A 118 -11.40 -1.87 -11.99
CA GLU A 118 -10.03 -2.31 -12.35
C GLU A 118 -9.31 -2.90 -11.14
N SER A 119 -9.83 -4.03 -10.70
CA SER A 119 -9.15 -4.91 -9.76
C SER A 119 -7.84 -5.44 -10.37
N LEU A 120 -6.70 -4.84 -10.00
CA LEU A 120 -5.35 -5.39 -10.24
C LEU A 120 -5.10 -6.74 -9.51
N PHE A 121 -6.14 -7.35 -8.94
CA PHE A 121 -6.17 -8.69 -8.34
C PHE A 121 -7.50 -9.38 -8.64
N GLN A 122 -7.77 -9.65 -9.93
CA GLN A 122 -8.97 -10.37 -10.35
C GLN A 122 -8.88 -11.90 -10.18
N HIS A 123 -8.20 -12.39 -9.14
CA HIS A 123 -8.19 -13.81 -8.77
C HIS A 123 -8.26 -13.99 -7.25
N ALA A 124 -9.30 -13.44 -6.62
CA ALA A 124 -9.84 -14.06 -5.43
C ALA A 124 -10.64 -15.28 -5.89
N VAL A 125 -10.01 -16.45 -5.92
CA VAL A 125 -10.72 -17.71 -6.13
C VAL A 125 -11.70 -17.83 -4.96
N PRO A 126 -13.02 -18.01 -5.20
CA PRO A 126 -13.98 -18.19 -4.13
C PRO A 126 -13.56 -19.39 -3.29
N PHE A 127 -13.42 -19.19 -1.97
CA PHE A 127 -13.30 -20.29 -1.02
C PHE A 127 -14.67 -20.98 -0.96
N HIS A 128 -14.94 -21.88 -1.90
CA HIS A 128 -16.06 -22.80 -1.77
C HIS A 128 -15.78 -23.71 -0.57
N VAL A 129 -16.73 -23.73 0.34
CA VAL A 129 -16.84 -24.66 1.46
C VAL A 129 -16.86 -26.07 0.86
N LEU A 130 -15.77 -26.81 1.00
CA LEU A 130 -15.80 -28.25 0.82
C LEU A 130 -16.52 -28.83 2.04
N ARG A 131 -17.69 -29.42 1.77
CA ARG A 131 -18.49 -30.21 2.69
C ARG A 131 -17.83 -31.57 2.90
#